data_AF-X1HUB9-F1
#
_entry.id   AF-X1HUB9-F1
#
_cell.length_a   1.000
_cell.length_b   1.000
_cell.length_c   1.000
_cell.angle_alpha   90.00
_cell.angle_beta   90.00
_cell.angle_gamma   90.00
#
_symmetry.space_group_name_H-M   'P 1'
#
loop_
_entity.id
_entity.type
_entity.pdbx_description
1 polymer ?
#
loop_
_entity_poly.entity_id
_entity_poly.type
_entity_poly.pdbx_seq_one_letter_code
_entity_poly.pdbx_strand_id
1 'polypeptide(L)'
;KVRELVLEVLREGTPIHPYGVYKEIRDRHHRGAYPTCRRIIRELLEEGRVRRLSVKEVEDLGLQVTSSPSGRSGWRPPIPRSYYQIK
;
A
#
# COMPACT_ATOMS: atom_id res chain seq x y z
N LYS A 1 -8.95 8.81 12.17
CA LYS A 1 -9.37 9.21 10.80
C LYS A 1 -8.41 8.70 9.72
N VAL A 2 -7.34 9.40 9.30
CA VAL A 2 -6.47 8.90 8.20
C VAL A 2 -5.85 7.53 8.49
N ARG A 3 -5.46 7.28 9.75
CA ARG A 3 -4.91 6.00 10.17
C ARG A 3 -5.90 4.82 10.08
N GLU A 4 -7.17 5.05 10.38
CA GLU A 4 -8.22 4.04 10.22
C GLU A 4 -8.46 3.75 8.73
N LEU A 5 -8.46 4.79 7.89
CA LEU A 5 -8.57 4.63 6.44
C LEU A 5 -7.41 3.83 5.84
N VAL A 6 -6.17 4.07 6.31
CA VAL A 6 -5.01 3.26 5.92
C VAL A 6 -5.20 1.79 6.30
N LEU A 7 -5.68 1.53 7.52
CA LEU A 7 -5.95 0.17 7.98
C LEU A 7 -7.11 -0.49 7.25
N GLU A 8 -8.15 0.26 6.89
CA GLU A 8 -9.29 -0.22 6.11
C GLU A 8 -8.85 -0.64 4.70
N VAL A 9 -8.09 0.21 4.02
CA VAL A 9 -7.53 -0.10 2.69
C VAL A 9 -6.56 -1.29 2.74
N LEU A 10 -5.80 -1.45 3.83
CA LEU A 10 -4.92 -2.62 4.03
C LEU A 10 -5.67 -3.88 4.48
N ARG A 11 -6.91 -3.76 4.96
CA ARG A 11 -7.76 -4.88 5.42
C ARG A 11 -8.52 -5.57 4.30
N GLU A 12 -8.60 -5.00 3.10
CA GLU A 12 -9.25 -5.63 1.92
C GLU A 12 -8.52 -6.93 1.42
N GLY A 13 -7.69 -7.56 2.27
CA GLY A 13 -7.07 -8.88 2.12
C GLY A 13 -5.92 -8.95 1.12
N THR A 14 -5.90 -8.03 0.16
CA THR A 14 -4.98 -8.00 -0.96
C THR A 14 -3.75 -7.16 -0.60
N PRO A 15 -2.51 -7.71 -0.68
CA PRO A 15 -1.32 -6.89 -0.53
C PRO A 15 -1.32 -5.73 -1.51
N ILE A 16 -1.17 -4.51 -0.98
CA ILE A 16 -1.36 -3.28 -1.73
C ILE A 16 -0.06 -2.48 -1.78
N HIS A 17 0.21 -1.92 -2.95
CA HIS A 17 1.37 -1.05 -3.15
C HIS A 17 1.18 0.27 -2.37
N PRO A 18 2.21 0.88 -1.76
CA PRO A 18 2.10 2.13 -1.01
C PRO A 18 1.37 3.25 -1.77
N TYR A 19 1.58 3.33 -3.08
CA TYR A 19 0.88 4.29 -3.93
C TYR A 19 -0.61 3.95 -4.10
N GLY A 20 -0.97 2.67 -4.17
CA GLY A 20 -2.37 2.22 -4.22
C GLY A 20 -3.11 2.63 -2.95
N VAL A 21 -2.49 2.45 -1.77
CA VAL A 21 -3.04 2.91 -0.49
C VAL A 21 -3.33 4.41 -0.52
N TYR A 22 -2.37 5.20 -0.99
CA TYR A 22 -2.58 6.64 -1.12
C TYR A 22 -3.69 7.00 -2.10
N LYS A 23 -3.72 6.37 -3.27
CA LYS A 23 -4.70 6.66 -4.32
C LYS A 23 -6.12 6.38 -3.82
N GLU A 24 -6.36 5.23 -3.19
CA GLU A 24 -7.65 4.89 -2.61
C GLU A 24 -8.09 5.92 -1.56
N ILE A 25 -7.20 6.30 -0.64
CA ILE A 25 -7.51 7.29 0.40
C ILE A 25 -7.78 8.68 -0.21
N ARG A 26 -7.02 9.06 -1.25
CA ARG A 26 -7.20 10.33 -1.95
C ARG A 26 -8.53 10.38 -2.69
N ASP A 27 -8.85 9.31 -3.41
CA ASP A 27 -10.04 9.22 -4.25
C ASP A 27 -11.31 9.09 -3.38
N ARG A 28 -11.23 8.42 -2.21
CA ARG A 28 -12.37 8.25 -1.28
C ARG A 28 -12.59 9.44 -0.32
N HIS A 29 -11.54 10.15 0.11
CA HIS A 29 -11.67 11.06 1.27
C HIS A 29 -11.02 12.44 1.16
N HIS A 30 -9.77 12.58 0.68
CA HIS A 30 -9.07 13.87 0.76
C HIS A 30 -7.91 14.05 -0.24
N ARG A 31 -7.89 15.17 -0.97
CA ARG A 31 -6.67 15.68 -1.64
C ARG A 31 -5.63 16.07 -0.57
N GLY A 32 -4.37 15.65 -0.74
CA GLY A 32 -3.23 16.08 0.10
C GLY A 32 -2.74 15.11 1.19
N ALA A 33 -3.33 13.92 1.35
CA ALA A 33 -2.99 13.01 2.44
C ALA A 33 -1.66 12.22 2.29
N TYR A 34 -0.88 12.43 1.22
CA TYR A 34 0.28 11.57 0.89
C TYR A 34 1.36 11.50 2.00
N PRO A 35 1.86 12.63 2.53
CA PRO A 35 2.91 12.57 3.55
C PRO A 35 2.42 11.87 4.83
N THR A 36 1.16 12.10 5.19
CA THR A 36 0.51 11.49 6.36
C THR A 36 0.32 9.99 6.19
N CYS A 37 -0.11 9.52 5.01
CA CYS A 37 -0.25 8.09 4.71
C CYS A 37 1.11 7.37 4.81
N ARG A 38 2.17 7.97 4.25
CA ARG A 38 3.53 7.40 4.30
C ARG A 38 4.03 7.27 5.74
N ARG A 39 3.81 8.30 6.58
CA ARG A 39 4.18 8.26 8.00
C ARG A 39 3.43 7.16 8.74
N ILE A 40 2.12 7.08 8.55
CA ILE A 40 1.28 6.07 9.21
C ILE A 40 1.66 4.64 8.80
N ILE A 41 1.93 4.39 7.51
CA ILE A 41 2.37 3.06 7.06
C ILE A 41 3.69 2.67 7.75
N ARG A 42 4.62 3.62 7.93
CA ARG A 42 5.86 3.36 8.67
C ARG A 42 5.60 3.02 10.13
N GLU A 43 4.76 3.78 10.83
CA GLU A 43 4.37 3.48 12.22
C GLU A 43 3.76 2.08 12.34
N LEU A 44 2.87 1.71 11.42
CA LEU A 44 2.22 0.39 11.42
C LEU A 44 3.20 -0.77 11.14
N LEU A 45 4.28 -0.53 10.39
CA LEU A 45 5.36 -1.50 10.21
C LEU A 45 6.19 -1.64 11.50
N GLU A 46 6.52 -0.53 12.14
CA GLU A 46 7.28 -0.51 13.41
C GLU A 46 6.49 -1.19 14.53
N GLU A 47 5.17 -1.00 14.58
CA GLU A 47 4.26 -1.70 15.49
C GLU A 47 4.07 -3.19 15.13
N GLY A 48 4.59 -3.65 14.00
CA GLY A 48 4.45 -5.03 13.53
C GLY A 48 3.03 -5.42 13.09
N ARG A 49 2.10 -4.46 13.00
CA ARG A 49 0.70 -4.65 12.57
C ARG A 49 0.57 -4.85 11.06
N VAL A 50 1.51 -4.28 10.31
CA VAL A 50 1.62 -4.44 8.86
C VAL A 50 2.95 -5.11 8.59
N ARG A 51 2.98 -6.02 7.61
CA ARG A 51 4.22 -6.57 7.08
C ARG A 51 4.49 -5.98 5.70
N ARG A 52 5.77 -5.79 5.39
CA ARG A 52 6.25 -5.45 4.06
C ARG A 52 6.61 -6.76 3.36
N LEU A 53 6.06 -6.98 2.18
CA LEU A 53 6.39 -8.08 1.29
C LEU A 53 7.19 -7.55 0.10
N SER A 54 8.23 -8.28 -0.28
CA SER A 54 8.89 -8.09 -1.56
C SER A 54 8.03 -8.62 -2.71
N VAL A 55 8.35 -8.21 -3.95
CA VAL A 55 7.72 -8.78 -5.15
C VAL A 55 7.89 -10.28 -5.19
N LYS A 56 9.11 -10.75 -4.91
CA LYS A 56 9.44 -12.16 -4.96
C LYS A 56 8.61 -12.94 -3.96
N GLU A 57 8.46 -12.45 -2.72
CA GLU A 57 7.57 -13.09 -1.74
C GLU A 57 6.10 -13.11 -2.19
N VAL A 58 5.63 -12.05 -2.85
CA VAL A 58 4.27 -12.01 -3.41
C VAL A 58 4.09 -13.05 -4.52
N GLU A 59 5.05 -13.14 -5.44
CA GLU A 59 5.06 -14.10 -6.55
C GLU A 59 5.17 -15.54 -6.04
N ASP A 60 6.10 -15.81 -5.13
CA ASP A 60 6.33 -17.12 -4.51
C ASP A 60 5.09 -17.60 -3.73
N LEU A 61 4.35 -16.68 -3.10
CA LEU A 61 3.12 -16.98 -2.36
C LEU A 61 1.86 -17.01 -3.24
N GLY A 62 1.97 -16.73 -4.55
CA GLY A 62 0.82 -16.67 -5.45
C GLY A 62 -0.25 -15.65 -5.04
N LEU A 63 0.14 -14.59 -4.32
CA LEU A 63 -0.80 -13.62 -3.79
C LEU A 63 -1.33 -12.73 -4.91
N GLN A 64 -2.65 -12.60 -5.02
CA GLN A 64 -3.23 -11.53 -5.81
C GLN A 64 -2.81 -10.19 -5.20
N VAL A 65 -2.30 -9.27 -6.00
CA VAL A 65 -1.93 -7.93 -5.55
C VAL A 65 -2.71 -6.88 -6.31
N THR A 66 -2.95 -5.75 -5.65
CA THR A 66 -3.53 -4.61 -6.33
C THR A 66 -2.60 -4.17 -7.46
N SER A 67 -3.15 -3.88 -8.63
CA SER A 67 -2.38 -3.37 -9.75
C SER A 67 -1.66 -2.09 -9.33
N SER A 68 -0.34 -2.07 -9.41
CA SER A 68 0.40 -0.81 -9.36
C SER A 68 -0.09 0.05 -10.53
N PRO A 69 -0.40 1.35 -10.34
CA PRO A 69 -0.95 2.20 -11.40
C PRO A 69 0.01 2.47 -12.59
N SER A 70 1.09 1.71 -12.71
CA SER A 70 2.00 1.69 -13.86
C SER A 70 1.45 0.97 -15.11
N GLY A 71 0.26 0.35 -15.06
CA GLY A 71 -0.27 -0.49 -16.15
C GLY A 71 -0.69 0.23 -17.45
N ARG A 72 -0.90 1.55 -17.44
CA ARG A 72 -1.31 2.32 -18.65
C ARG A 72 -0.25 3.28 -19.21
N SER A 73 0.89 3.47 -18.54
CA SER A 73 1.76 4.64 -18.81
C SER A 73 3.25 4.35 -18.99
N GLY A 74 3.66 3.07 -19.07
CA GLY A 74 5.09 2.71 -19.23
C GLY A 74 6.01 3.17 -18.08
N TRP A 75 5.46 3.77 -17.03
CA TRP A 75 6.19 4.41 -15.95
C TRP A 75 6.50 3.39 -14.84
N ARG A 76 7.79 3.08 -14.65
CA ARG A 76 8.28 2.30 -13.52
C ARG A 76 8.46 3.22 -12.32
N PRO A 77 7.73 3.03 -11.19
CA PRO A 77 7.99 3.84 -10.00
C PRO A 77 9.44 3.62 -9.50
N PRO A 78 10.13 4.69 -9.07
CA PRO A 78 11.51 4.63 -8.57
C PRO A 78 11.62 4.08 -7.13
N ILE A 79 10.49 3.68 -6.52
CA ILE A 79 10.42 3.18 -5.14
C ILE A 79 10.27 1.66 -5.21
N PRO A 80 11.06 0.87 -4.44
CA PRO A 80 11.09 -0.58 -4.55
C PRO A 80 9.69 -1.17 -4.40
N ARG A 81 9.34 -2.06 -5.33
CA ARG A 81 8.06 -2.78 -5.52
C ARG A 81 7.66 -3.61 -4.28
N SER A 82 7.40 -2.93 -3.17
CA SER A 82 7.10 -3.54 -1.89
C SER A 82 5.61 -3.44 -1.68
N TYR A 83 4.99 -4.53 -1.25
CA TYR A 83 3.57 -4.58 -0.93
C TYR A 83 3.40 -4.55 0.58
N TYR A 84 2.30 -3.95 1.03
CA TYR A 84 1.93 -3.92 2.43
C TYR A 84 0.70 -4.77 2.65
N GLN A 85 0.74 -5.60 3.69
CA GLN A 85 -0.37 -6.47 4.08
C GLN A 85 -0.53 -6.38 5.60
N ILE A 86 -1.77 -6.29 6.07
CA ILE A 86 -2.04 -6.42 7.50
C ILE A 86 -1.69 -7.85 7.95
N LYS A 87 -1.10 -8.01 9.13
CA LYS A 87 -0.91 -9.33 9.73
C LYS A 87 -2.22 -9.89 10.28
#